data_AF-A0A4R5VGB1-F1
#
_entry.id   AF-A0A4R5VGB1-F1
#
_cell.length_a   1.000
_cell.length_b   1.000
_cell.length_c   1.000
_cell.angle_alpha   90.00
_cell.angle_beta   90.00
_cell.angle_gamma   90.00
#
_symmetry.space_group_name_H-M   'P 1'
#
loop_
_entity.id
_entity.type
_entity.pdbx_description
1 polymer ?
#
loop_
_entity_poly.entity_id
_entity_poly.type
_entity_poly.pdbx_seq_one_letter_code
_entity_poly.pdbx_strand_id
1 'polypeptide(L)'
;MKTFQLIVFILFYLAVGTQGSLAQCGSCTITFSGNGNPTPNRNIQDGDVVCILGNRSDRIDLRGRNNLTICIANGATYSNNFEDLDGNNVTINNYGQFGDPNTDRDLEIGNNQVLNNFGSVFFRNLTNDRGTINSSDGTITVERDLENDEGILNLGNTSVGGDFINNNLVTLAGSLTVEDDLDNDDNDAIIRPLNTNQCNTISVGGDIDTDDGRITGNNLTGTFKAPLIVNKTPDDGNLTGGAIVDPSLDCSDTNGPPSGGCWQYIDDGSESGTVIIEFFEDCIWEAPANLAEFEVLVVGGGGGGGSNIGGGGGAGGLVHTRAEVTEIEVNGLPANTTFEIKVGSGGEGSDDEDEEGQDGSESTFDLGGIYEVRAAGGGGGGSADSRRGKNGSNSSYKNATRGYSVVSNRIFGGSGGGAGNEGNNNHRGQGGNNGKNGGRGNDDAAGGGGGVSQDGRNARDEEGGNGGAGLIVNEFDDRVYAAGGGGAGEDDRGFGGANLRGGNGAEDDDEGEEGQTPGSGGGGGGDDRRGGRGSNGVVIVRYEIARILPVEFLSFQSTYQLAKRTGLLEWSTAKEWENSHFEIERAINSVDSWTKIGEIQGQGFADSP
;
A
#
# COMPACT_ATOMS: atom_id res chain seq x y z
N MET A 1 54.01 -6.77 23.64
CA MET A 1 53.18 -7.34 22.58
C MET A 1 51.78 -7.51 23.11
N LYS A 2 50.86 -6.61 22.75
CA LYS A 2 49.42 -6.77 22.97
C LYS A 2 48.76 -6.54 21.61
N THR A 3 48.19 -7.61 21.08
CA THR A 3 47.45 -7.68 19.83
C THR A 3 46.14 -6.93 20.03
N PHE A 4 45.93 -5.82 19.34
CA PHE A 4 44.62 -5.17 19.24
C PHE A 4 43.85 -5.88 18.13
N GLN A 5 42.81 -6.63 18.51
CA GLN A 5 41.79 -7.12 17.57
C GLN A 5 40.89 -5.94 17.21
N LEU A 6 40.89 -5.58 15.92
CA LEU A 6 39.91 -4.67 15.33
C LEU A 6 38.62 -5.49 15.15
N ILE A 7 37.59 -5.16 15.92
CA ILE A 7 36.23 -5.68 15.73
C ILE A 7 35.55 -4.75 14.72
N VAL A 8 35.18 -5.28 13.57
CA VAL A 8 34.38 -4.58 12.56
C VAL A 8 32.90 -4.87 12.85
N PHE A 9 32.14 -3.83 13.20
CA PHE A 9 30.69 -3.86 13.21
C PHE A 9 30.20 -3.28 11.88
N ILE A 10 29.23 -3.95 11.26
CA ILE A 10 28.58 -3.54 10.01
C ILE A 10 27.18 -3.07 10.37
N LEU A 11 26.86 -1.82 10.02
CA LEU A 11 25.53 -1.22 10.12
C LEU A 11 25.22 -0.62 8.74
N PHE A 12 24.09 -0.98 8.14
CA PHE A 12 23.67 -0.49 6.83
C PHE A 12 22.78 0.75 7.00
N TYR A 13 23.13 1.84 6.32
CA TYR A 13 22.28 3.01 6.14
C TYR A 13 22.44 3.47 4.70
N LEU A 14 21.35 3.46 3.92
CA LEU A 14 21.33 4.01 2.56
C LEU A 14 20.90 5.47 2.65
N ALA A 15 21.79 6.39 2.28
CA ALA A 15 21.48 7.79 2.11
C ALA A 15 21.67 8.17 0.63
N VAL A 16 20.58 8.52 -0.04
CA VAL A 16 20.63 9.03 -1.42
C VAL A 16 21.06 10.50 -1.37
N GLY A 17 22.30 10.76 -1.76
CA GLY A 17 22.86 12.11 -1.91
C GLY A 17 23.33 12.36 -3.34
N THR A 18 22.72 13.34 -3.99
CA THR A 18 23.05 13.80 -5.35
C THR A 18 24.47 14.40 -5.44
N GLN A 19 25.30 13.98 -6.41
CA GLN A 19 26.14 14.81 -7.32
C GLN A 19 27.24 13.96 -8.02
N GLY A 20 27.28 13.95 -9.37
CA GLY A 20 28.41 13.44 -10.16
C GLY A 20 28.08 12.93 -11.58
N SER A 21 27.84 13.85 -12.53
CA SER A 21 27.31 13.66 -13.89
C SER A 21 28.24 13.03 -14.95
N LEU A 22 29.07 12.02 -14.63
CA LEU A 22 30.01 11.42 -15.62
C LEU A 22 29.73 9.97 -16.03
N ALA A 23 28.71 9.29 -15.49
CA ALA A 23 28.43 7.88 -15.80
C ALA A 23 27.23 7.62 -16.74
N GLN A 24 26.38 8.61 -17.03
CA GLN A 24 25.10 8.37 -17.72
C GLN A 24 25.20 8.29 -19.25
N CYS A 25 26.07 9.07 -19.89
CA CYS A 25 26.16 9.16 -21.35
C CYS A 25 27.08 8.12 -22.04
N GLY A 26 27.63 7.15 -21.30
CA GLY A 26 28.57 6.17 -21.85
C GLY A 26 29.83 6.80 -22.51
N SER A 27 30.47 6.08 -23.43
CA SER A 27 31.66 6.59 -24.15
C SER A 27 31.28 7.48 -25.33
N CYS A 28 31.50 8.78 -25.17
CA CYS A 28 31.22 9.81 -26.16
C CYS A 28 32.26 9.84 -27.31
N THR A 29 31.78 9.95 -28.56
CA THR A 29 32.65 10.19 -29.73
C THR A 29 32.81 11.68 -30.03
N ILE A 30 31.73 12.45 -29.83
CA ILE A 30 31.68 13.91 -29.90
C ILE A 30 31.22 14.41 -28.54
N THR A 31 31.84 15.49 -28.04
CA THR A 31 31.51 16.03 -26.71
C THR A 31 31.42 17.55 -26.74
N PHE A 32 30.35 18.06 -26.17
CA PHE A 32 30.11 19.47 -25.87
C PHE A 32 30.14 19.65 -24.35
N SER A 33 31.32 19.97 -23.79
CA SER A 33 31.57 19.96 -22.32
C SER A 33 31.69 21.35 -21.66
N GLY A 34 31.29 22.42 -22.35
CA GLY A 34 31.29 23.78 -21.81
C GLY A 34 30.01 24.55 -22.15
N ASN A 35 29.63 25.49 -21.29
CA ASN A 35 28.48 26.36 -21.54
C ASN A 35 28.73 27.24 -22.78
N GLY A 36 27.77 27.29 -23.72
CA GLY A 36 27.88 28.07 -24.97
C GLY A 36 28.20 27.22 -26.21
N ASN A 37 29.08 27.72 -27.09
CA ASN A 37 29.36 27.11 -28.41
C ASN A 37 30.77 26.48 -28.56
N PRO A 38 31.18 25.49 -27.73
CA PRO A 38 32.45 24.83 -27.97
C PRO A 38 32.39 24.06 -29.30
N THR A 39 33.34 24.33 -30.20
CA THR A 39 33.49 23.59 -31.45
C THR A 39 33.74 22.12 -31.12
N PRO A 40 33.02 21.16 -31.73
CA PRO A 40 33.24 19.75 -31.46
C PRO A 40 34.65 19.34 -31.89
N ASN A 41 35.16 18.26 -31.30
CA ASN A 41 36.48 17.68 -31.61
C ASN A 41 36.65 17.30 -33.09
N ARG A 42 35.54 17.00 -33.78
CA ARG A 42 35.42 16.86 -35.24
C ARG A 42 33.96 17.04 -35.69
N ASN A 43 33.72 17.06 -36.99
CA ASN A 43 32.37 17.03 -37.54
C ASN A 43 31.67 15.71 -37.18
N ILE A 44 30.35 15.79 -36.96
CA ILE A 44 29.47 14.65 -36.69
C ILE A 44 29.37 13.77 -37.96
N GLN A 45 29.47 12.47 -37.77
CA GLN A 45 29.42 11.42 -38.78
C GLN A 45 28.39 10.35 -38.37
N ASP A 46 28.00 9.50 -39.32
CA ASP A 46 27.12 8.37 -39.04
C ASP A 46 27.74 7.44 -37.98
N GLY A 47 26.93 6.95 -37.04
CA GLY A 47 27.41 6.09 -35.94
C GLY A 47 27.95 6.85 -34.73
N ASP A 48 27.99 8.18 -34.75
CA ASP A 48 28.53 8.96 -33.64
C ASP A 48 27.63 8.94 -32.40
N VAL A 49 28.28 8.82 -31.23
CA VAL A 49 27.70 9.13 -29.92
C VAL A 49 28.03 10.59 -29.58
N VAL A 50 27.03 11.45 -29.57
CA VAL A 50 27.11 12.89 -29.35
C VAL A 50 26.67 13.24 -27.92
N CYS A 51 27.59 13.70 -27.09
CA CYS A 51 27.29 14.02 -25.69
C CYS A 51 27.25 15.53 -25.43
N ILE A 52 26.16 16.00 -24.85
CA ILE A 52 25.95 17.36 -24.37
C ILE A 52 26.09 17.31 -22.84
N LEU A 53 27.24 17.75 -22.35
CA LEU A 53 27.61 17.66 -20.92
C LEU A 53 27.50 19.03 -20.21
N GLY A 54 27.16 20.10 -20.92
CA GLY A 54 26.97 21.44 -20.39
C GLY A 54 25.87 22.19 -21.15
N ASN A 55 25.45 23.35 -20.63
CA ASN A 55 24.31 24.08 -21.16
C ASN A 55 24.60 24.63 -22.56
N ARG A 56 23.69 24.37 -23.49
CA ARG A 56 23.85 24.74 -24.90
C ARG A 56 22.54 25.28 -25.46
N SER A 57 22.64 26.41 -26.14
CA SER A 57 21.52 27.07 -26.84
C SER A 57 21.75 27.18 -28.35
N ASP A 58 22.89 26.72 -28.87
CA ASP A 58 23.20 26.75 -30.30
C ASP A 58 22.79 25.45 -30.98
N ARG A 59 22.28 25.55 -32.21
CA ARG A 59 21.90 24.40 -33.03
C ARG A 59 23.07 23.42 -33.21
N ILE A 60 22.70 22.15 -33.34
CA ILE A 60 23.60 21.07 -33.75
C ILE A 60 23.09 20.57 -35.10
N ASP A 61 23.94 20.68 -36.12
CA ASP A 61 23.64 20.26 -37.50
C ASP A 61 23.78 18.74 -37.62
N LEU A 62 22.65 18.06 -37.86
CA LEU A 62 22.56 16.61 -37.99
C LEU A 62 22.14 16.17 -39.41
N ARG A 63 22.15 17.08 -40.39
CA ARG A 63 21.71 16.81 -41.77
C ARG A 63 22.23 15.51 -42.34
N GLY A 64 21.30 14.62 -42.69
CA GLY A 64 21.57 13.37 -43.39
C GLY A 64 22.48 12.42 -42.63
N ARG A 65 22.55 12.54 -41.29
CA ARG A 65 23.35 11.67 -40.42
C ARG A 65 22.52 10.52 -39.90
N ASN A 66 23.01 9.30 -40.04
CA ASN A 66 22.28 8.09 -39.62
C ASN A 66 22.97 7.38 -38.45
N ASN A 67 22.24 6.52 -37.75
CA ASN A 67 22.75 5.70 -36.64
C ASN A 67 23.39 6.55 -35.53
N LEU A 68 22.75 7.67 -35.15
CA LEU A 68 23.27 8.56 -34.13
C LEU A 68 22.72 8.21 -32.75
N THR A 69 23.56 8.35 -31.73
CA THR A 69 23.11 8.37 -30.33
C THR A 69 23.45 9.72 -29.72
N ILE A 70 22.46 10.49 -29.30
CA ILE A 70 22.62 11.79 -28.68
C ILE A 70 22.33 11.63 -27.18
N CYS A 71 23.20 12.15 -26.31
CA CYS A 71 22.98 12.13 -24.88
C CYS A 71 23.05 13.54 -24.29
N ILE A 72 22.00 13.94 -23.58
CA ILE A 72 21.97 15.16 -22.77
C ILE A 72 22.15 14.73 -21.32
N ALA A 73 23.29 15.09 -20.72
CA ALA A 73 23.62 14.64 -19.37
C ALA A 73 22.75 15.34 -18.31
N ASN A 74 22.60 14.70 -17.15
CA ASN A 74 21.95 15.33 -16.00
C ASN A 74 22.68 16.63 -15.60
N GLY A 75 21.89 17.68 -15.37
CA GLY A 75 22.37 19.03 -15.09
C GLY A 75 22.76 19.85 -16.33
N ALA A 76 22.68 19.27 -17.54
CA ALA A 76 22.84 19.99 -18.79
C ALA A 76 21.46 20.34 -19.39
N THR A 77 21.36 21.55 -19.95
CA THR A 77 20.20 22.00 -20.73
C THR A 77 20.59 22.16 -22.19
N TYR A 78 19.89 21.48 -23.10
CA TYR A 78 19.96 21.75 -24.53
C TYR A 78 18.70 22.50 -24.97
N SER A 79 18.77 23.83 -25.01
CA SER A 79 17.64 24.72 -25.28
C SER A 79 17.58 25.13 -26.76
N ASN A 80 17.72 24.18 -27.69
CA ASN A 80 17.51 24.43 -29.13
C ASN A 80 17.09 23.15 -29.86
N ASN A 81 16.67 23.29 -31.11
CA ASN A 81 16.33 22.16 -31.97
C ASN A 81 17.60 21.60 -32.60
N PHE A 82 17.60 20.29 -32.86
CA PHE A 82 18.52 19.70 -33.82
C PHE A 82 18.16 20.23 -35.21
N GLU A 83 19.16 20.74 -35.94
CA GLU A 83 18.95 21.19 -37.31
C GLU A 83 18.91 19.97 -38.22
N ASP A 84 17.78 19.79 -38.92
CA ASP A 84 17.50 18.69 -39.82
C ASP A 84 17.70 17.32 -39.16
N LEU A 85 16.89 17.03 -38.13
CA LEU A 85 16.78 15.69 -37.53
C LEU A 85 16.06 14.73 -38.50
N ASP A 86 16.58 14.58 -39.72
CA ASP A 86 16.00 13.80 -40.83
C ASP A 86 16.66 12.42 -41.01
N GLY A 87 17.63 12.10 -40.15
CA GLY A 87 18.38 10.87 -40.15
C GLY A 87 17.56 9.65 -39.75
N ASN A 88 17.92 8.49 -40.31
CA ASN A 88 17.39 7.19 -39.86
C ASN A 88 18.19 6.67 -38.66
N ASN A 89 17.52 5.94 -37.76
CA ASN A 89 18.10 5.33 -36.56
C ASN A 89 18.78 6.37 -35.66
N VAL A 90 18.03 7.37 -35.21
CA VAL A 90 18.53 8.38 -34.26
C VAL A 90 17.93 8.12 -32.89
N THR A 91 18.78 7.95 -31.88
CA THR A 91 18.37 7.78 -30.48
C THR A 91 18.80 8.98 -29.66
N ILE A 92 17.87 9.64 -28.98
CA ILE A 92 18.12 10.74 -28.05
C ILE A 92 17.89 10.22 -26.63
N ASN A 93 18.92 10.23 -25.78
CA ASN A 93 18.84 9.92 -24.36
C ASN A 93 18.96 11.21 -23.55
N ASN A 94 17.85 11.69 -23.00
CA ASN A 94 17.80 12.89 -22.19
C ASN A 94 17.76 12.55 -20.70
N TYR A 95 18.84 12.88 -19.97
CA TYR A 95 18.91 12.82 -18.51
C TYR A 95 18.89 14.22 -17.86
N GLY A 96 18.94 15.26 -18.67
CA GLY A 96 18.91 16.66 -18.25
C GLY A 96 17.63 17.34 -18.73
N GLN A 97 17.79 18.52 -19.33
CA GLN A 97 16.68 19.25 -19.93
C GLN A 97 16.87 19.36 -21.45
N PHE A 98 15.86 18.94 -22.21
CA PHE A 98 15.79 19.11 -23.65
C PHE A 98 14.69 20.10 -24.00
N GLY A 99 15.05 21.19 -24.67
CA GLY A 99 14.20 22.34 -24.88
C GLY A 99 14.13 23.24 -23.65
N ASP A 100 13.28 24.26 -23.69
CA ASP A 100 13.08 25.25 -22.64
C ASP A 100 11.69 25.90 -22.73
N PRO A 101 11.16 26.38 -21.59
CA PRO A 101 9.87 27.06 -21.57
C PRO A 101 9.91 28.39 -22.33
N ASN A 102 8.77 28.77 -22.90
CA ASN A 102 8.50 29.99 -23.65
C ASN A 102 9.28 30.13 -24.96
N THR A 103 9.56 29.02 -25.64
CA THR A 103 10.20 29.07 -26.96
C THR A 103 9.29 28.55 -28.05
N ASP A 104 9.27 29.28 -29.17
CA ASP A 104 8.46 28.97 -30.34
C ASP A 104 9.14 27.88 -31.18
N ARG A 105 9.23 26.67 -30.61
CA ARG A 105 9.97 25.56 -31.19
C ARG A 105 9.22 24.26 -31.09
N ASP A 106 9.23 23.56 -32.23
CA ASP A 106 8.58 22.27 -32.37
C ASP A 106 9.62 21.16 -32.36
N LEU A 107 9.25 20.01 -31.82
CA LEU A 107 10.02 18.77 -31.89
C LEU A 107 9.23 17.74 -32.67
N GLU A 108 9.85 17.16 -33.68
CA GLU A 108 9.30 16.05 -34.45
C GLU A 108 10.20 14.82 -34.24
N ILE A 109 9.63 13.69 -33.85
CA ILE A 109 10.30 12.40 -33.76
C ILE A 109 9.76 11.51 -34.86
N GLY A 110 10.56 11.34 -35.90
CA GLY A 110 10.18 10.61 -37.11
C GLY A 110 10.37 9.10 -37.03
N ASN A 111 10.06 8.42 -38.13
CA ASN A 111 10.25 6.98 -38.28
C ASN A 111 11.70 6.52 -37.98
N ASN A 112 11.84 5.43 -37.22
CA ASN A 112 13.12 4.91 -36.70
C ASN A 112 13.90 5.91 -35.83
N GLN A 113 13.24 6.88 -35.22
CA GLN A 113 13.82 7.74 -34.20
C GLN A 113 13.25 7.38 -32.82
N VAL A 114 14.10 7.47 -31.81
CA VAL A 114 13.75 7.13 -30.42
C VAL A 114 14.16 8.27 -29.51
N LEU A 115 13.24 8.80 -28.72
CA LEU A 115 13.53 9.71 -27.61
C LEU A 115 13.33 8.97 -26.28
N ASN A 116 14.40 8.71 -25.55
CA ASN A 116 14.38 8.23 -24.18
C ASN A 116 14.58 9.42 -23.23
N ASN A 117 13.51 9.84 -22.57
CA ASN A 117 13.49 10.93 -21.61
C ASN A 117 13.44 10.39 -20.16
N PHE A 118 14.50 10.66 -19.43
CA PHE A 118 14.65 10.42 -17.99
C PHE A 118 14.75 11.74 -17.20
N GLY A 119 14.68 12.87 -17.89
CA GLY A 119 14.77 14.21 -17.33
C GLY A 119 13.52 15.02 -17.66
N SER A 120 13.70 16.18 -18.29
CA SER A 120 12.60 17.06 -18.69
C SER A 120 12.67 17.47 -20.15
N VAL A 121 11.54 17.44 -20.85
CA VAL A 121 11.38 17.87 -22.25
C VAL A 121 10.38 19.03 -22.30
N PHE A 122 10.73 20.10 -23.04
CA PHE A 122 9.91 21.31 -23.18
C PHE A 122 9.88 21.80 -24.63
N PHE A 123 8.70 21.80 -25.26
CA PHE A 123 8.53 22.31 -26.63
C PHE A 123 7.17 22.99 -26.80
N ARG A 124 7.03 23.80 -27.85
CA ARG A 124 5.74 24.39 -28.22
C ARG A 124 4.80 23.33 -28.76
N ASN A 125 5.20 22.64 -29.82
CA ASN A 125 4.52 21.47 -30.34
C ASN A 125 5.44 20.25 -30.29
N LEU A 126 4.86 19.08 -30.07
CA LEU A 126 5.58 17.81 -30.13
C LEU A 126 4.80 16.85 -31.02
N THR A 127 5.41 16.43 -32.12
CA THR A 127 4.82 15.46 -33.06
C THR A 127 5.65 14.18 -33.06
N ASN A 128 5.00 13.04 -32.88
CA ASN A 128 5.58 11.71 -32.99
C ASN A 128 5.07 11.05 -34.29
N ASP A 129 5.75 11.32 -35.41
CA ASP A 129 5.42 10.74 -36.72
C ASP A 129 6.13 9.39 -36.88
N ARG A 130 5.47 8.31 -36.45
CA ARG A 130 5.95 6.91 -36.52
C ARG A 130 7.23 6.63 -35.72
N GLY A 131 7.58 7.51 -34.79
CA GLY A 131 8.72 7.36 -33.88
C GLY A 131 8.38 6.59 -32.60
N THR A 132 9.33 6.59 -31.65
CA THR A 132 9.11 6.09 -30.29
C THR A 132 9.57 7.12 -29.27
N ILE A 133 8.68 7.53 -28.38
CA ILE A 133 8.99 8.42 -27.26
C ILE A 133 8.79 7.65 -25.95
N ASN A 134 9.85 7.46 -25.19
CA ASN A 134 9.87 6.82 -23.89
C ASN A 134 10.14 7.85 -22.80
N SER A 135 9.15 8.19 -22.00
CA SER A 135 9.23 9.20 -20.96
C SER A 135 8.56 8.75 -19.65
N SER A 136 8.40 7.44 -19.41
CA SER A 136 7.78 6.91 -18.19
C SER A 136 8.47 7.38 -16.91
N ASP A 137 9.78 7.61 -16.95
CA ASP A 137 10.59 8.07 -15.81
C ASP A 137 10.94 9.57 -15.90
N GLY A 138 10.39 10.28 -16.88
CA GLY A 138 10.69 11.67 -17.19
C GLY A 138 9.44 12.56 -17.21
N THR A 139 9.67 13.85 -17.44
CA THR A 139 8.60 14.85 -17.59
C THR A 139 8.57 15.39 -19.01
N ILE A 140 7.38 15.53 -19.58
CA ILE A 140 7.14 16.21 -20.87
C ILE A 140 6.21 17.39 -20.61
N THR A 141 6.54 18.54 -21.18
CA THR A 141 5.67 19.72 -21.20
C THR A 141 5.61 20.25 -22.63
N VAL A 142 4.41 20.28 -23.18
CA VAL A 142 4.11 20.80 -24.51
C VAL A 142 3.22 22.03 -24.33
N GLU A 143 3.66 23.20 -24.80
CA GLU A 143 2.91 24.45 -24.57
C GLU A 143 1.62 24.55 -25.38
N ARG A 144 1.57 23.86 -26.51
CA ARG A 144 0.43 23.77 -27.41
C ARG A 144 0.13 22.30 -27.66
N ASP A 145 0.39 21.82 -28.87
CA ASP A 145 -0.27 20.63 -29.38
C ASP A 145 0.71 19.45 -29.35
N LEU A 146 0.25 18.33 -28.79
CA LEU A 146 0.94 17.03 -28.82
C LEU A 146 0.23 16.16 -29.85
N GLU A 147 0.96 15.57 -30.79
CA GLU A 147 0.38 14.74 -31.84
C GLU A 147 1.13 13.40 -31.91
N ASN A 148 0.42 12.29 -31.83
CA ASN A 148 0.96 10.94 -31.96
C ASN A 148 0.44 10.27 -33.23
N ASP A 149 1.12 10.53 -34.35
CA ASP A 149 0.78 10.04 -35.68
C ASP A 149 1.45 8.69 -35.95
N GLU A 150 0.72 7.60 -35.69
CA GLU A 150 1.20 6.23 -35.91
C GLU A 150 2.46 5.85 -35.09
N GLY A 151 2.86 6.66 -34.11
CA GLY A 151 4.01 6.41 -33.22
C GLY A 151 3.67 5.66 -31.94
N ILE A 152 4.70 5.25 -31.18
CA ILE A 152 4.55 4.69 -29.82
C ILE A 152 4.93 5.77 -28.80
N LEU A 153 4.02 6.06 -27.87
CA LEU A 153 4.21 7.08 -26.86
C LEU A 153 4.07 6.48 -25.44
N ASN A 154 5.18 6.40 -24.71
CA ASN A 154 5.17 5.93 -23.31
C ASN A 154 5.41 7.15 -22.42
N LEU A 155 4.39 7.58 -21.69
CA LEU A 155 4.36 8.84 -20.95
C LEU A 155 4.50 8.60 -19.45
N GLY A 156 5.32 9.42 -18.81
CA GLY A 156 5.28 9.67 -17.37
C GLY A 156 4.40 10.87 -17.08
N ASN A 157 4.90 11.82 -16.30
CA ASN A 157 4.18 13.07 -16.04
C ASN A 157 4.25 14.00 -17.25
N THR A 158 3.11 14.21 -17.90
CA THR A 158 2.99 14.96 -19.15
C THR A 158 1.94 16.06 -19.03
N SER A 159 2.29 17.26 -19.47
CA SER A 159 1.37 18.41 -19.55
C SER A 159 1.33 18.92 -20.98
N VAL A 160 0.13 19.14 -21.50
CA VAL A 160 -0.15 19.65 -22.85
C VAL A 160 -1.05 20.87 -22.69
N GLY A 161 -0.58 22.04 -23.16
CA GLY A 161 -1.28 23.31 -23.02
C GLY A 161 -2.34 23.58 -24.10
N GLY A 162 -2.33 22.81 -25.18
CA GLY A 162 -3.36 22.78 -26.22
C GLY A 162 -3.96 21.39 -26.37
N ASP A 163 -4.14 20.96 -27.61
CA ASP A 163 -4.80 19.69 -27.92
C ASP A 163 -3.82 18.51 -27.84
N PHE A 164 -4.31 17.35 -27.43
CA PHE A 164 -3.60 16.08 -27.59
C PHE A 164 -4.32 15.19 -28.58
N ILE A 165 -3.69 14.97 -29.74
CA ILE A 165 -4.21 14.10 -30.81
C ILE A 165 -3.45 12.78 -30.76
N ASN A 166 -4.16 11.67 -30.54
CA ASN A 166 -3.59 10.33 -30.55
C ASN A 166 -4.20 9.44 -31.63
N ASN A 167 -3.37 9.03 -32.58
CA ASN A 167 -3.76 8.13 -33.68
C ASN A 167 -3.16 6.71 -33.53
N ASN A 168 -2.58 6.35 -32.37
CA ASN A 168 -1.99 5.02 -32.13
C ASN A 168 -1.88 4.68 -30.63
N LEU A 169 -0.78 4.07 -30.17
CA LEU A 169 -0.62 3.57 -28.80
C LEU A 169 0.05 4.59 -27.87
N VAL A 170 -0.65 4.88 -26.78
CA VAL A 170 -0.14 5.59 -25.60
C VAL A 170 -0.13 4.66 -24.40
N THR A 171 1.01 4.57 -23.71
CA THR A 171 1.07 3.96 -22.37
C THR A 171 1.39 4.98 -21.30
N LEU A 172 0.71 4.90 -20.16
CA LEU A 172 0.81 5.87 -19.07
C LEU A 172 1.49 5.27 -17.82
N ALA A 173 2.42 6.03 -17.26
CA ALA A 173 3.19 5.70 -16.08
C ALA A 173 3.28 6.94 -15.17
N GLY A 174 2.13 7.57 -14.89
CA GLY A 174 2.02 8.86 -14.21
C GLY A 174 0.77 9.63 -14.64
N SER A 175 0.85 10.96 -14.63
CA SER A 175 -0.27 11.83 -14.99
C SER A 175 -0.16 12.39 -16.41
N LEU A 176 -1.26 12.40 -17.16
CA LEU A 176 -1.43 13.16 -18.39
C LEU A 176 -2.43 14.30 -18.15
N THR A 177 -1.99 15.54 -18.35
CA THR A 177 -2.85 16.73 -18.29
C THR A 177 -2.91 17.38 -19.67
N VAL A 178 -4.13 17.61 -20.17
CA VAL A 178 -4.42 18.28 -21.43
C VAL A 178 -5.33 19.47 -21.11
N GLU A 179 -4.90 20.68 -21.43
CA GLU A 179 -5.66 21.90 -21.10
C GLU A 179 -6.86 22.11 -22.04
N ASP A 180 -6.75 21.74 -23.32
CA ASP A 180 -7.83 21.80 -24.31
C ASP A 180 -8.38 20.37 -24.58
N ASP A 181 -8.50 19.96 -25.85
CA ASP A 181 -9.21 18.73 -26.24
C ASP A 181 -8.28 17.49 -26.33
N LEU A 182 -8.82 16.32 -25.99
CA LEU A 182 -8.16 15.02 -26.19
C LEU A 182 -8.88 14.24 -27.30
N ASP A 183 -8.26 14.19 -28.47
CA ASP A 183 -8.77 13.47 -29.64
C ASP A 183 -8.12 12.08 -29.71
N ASN A 184 -8.91 11.03 -29.47
CA ASN A 184 -8.45 9.64 -29.51
C ASN A 184 -9.37 8.81 -30.44
N ASP A 185 -9.44 9.23 -31.70
CA ASP A 185 -10.53 8.83 -32.62
C ASP A 185 -10.07 7.99 -33.81
N ASP A 186 -8.84 7.49 -33.79
CA ASP A 186 -8.42 6.48 -34.76
C ASP A 186 -8.75 5.07 -34.24
N ASN A 187 -8.99 4.13 -35.15
CA ASN A 187 -9.23 2.71 -34.81
C ASN A 187 -8.05 2.08 -34.07
N ASP A 188 -6.83 2.58 -34.30
CA ASP A 188 -5.61 2.14 -33.62
C ASP A 188 -5.29 2.98 -32.36
N ALA A 189 -6.08 4.03 -32.08
CA ALA A 189 -5.88 4.95 -30.96
C ALA A 189 -6.25 4.30 -29.61
N ILE A 190 -5.23 3.95 -28.82
CA ILE A 190 -5.40 3.32 -27.51
C ILE A 190 -4.59 4.07 -26.46
N ILE A 191 -5.25 4.52 -25.40
CA ILE A 191 -4.60 4.98 -24.17
C ILE A 191 -4.81 3.94 -23.07
N ARG A 192 -3.71 3.49 -22.46
CA ARG A 192 -3.75 2.53 -21.34
C ARG A 192 -2.61 2.75 -20.35
N PRO A 193 -2.73 2.28 -19.10
CA PRO A 193 -1.58 2.26 -18.20
C PRO A 193 -0.47 1.32 -18.69
N LEU A 194 0.77 1.67 -18.36
CA LEU A 194 1.97 0.86 -18.56
C LEU A 194 2.12 -0.20 -17.46
N ASN A 195 1.77 0.15 -16.22
CA ASN A 195 1.82 -0.75 -15.06
C ASN A 195 0.69 -0.46 -14.05
N THR A 196 0.49 -1.36 -13.09
CA THR A 196 -0.54 -1.27 -12.03
C THR A 196 0.01 -0.77 -10.69
N ASN A 197 1.30 -0.40 -10.64
CA ASN A 197 2.04 -0.15 -9.40
C ASN A 197 2.10 1.33 -9.02
N GLN A 198 1.50 2.21 -9.82
CA GLN A 198 1.41 3.64 -9.55
C GLN A 198 0.09 4.18 -10.08
N CYS A 199 -0.39 5.27 -9.48
CA CYS A 199 -1.60 5.94 -9.94
C CYS A 199 -1.38 6.55 -11.33
N ASN A 200 -2.28 6.22 -12.26
CA ASN A 200 -2.28 6.79 -13.60
C ASN A 200 -3.52 7.64 -13.75
N THR A 201 -3.34 8.90 -14.14
CA THR A 201 -4.43 9.87 -14.24
C THR A 201 -4.45 10.54 -15.61
N ILE A 202 -5.65 10.84 -16.10
CA ILE A 202 -5.88 11.67 -17.29
C ILE A 202 -6.79 12.82 -16.87
N SER A 203 -6.29 14.05 -17.00
CA SER A 203 -7.03 15.27 -16.77
C SER A 203 -7.18 16.04 -18.08
N VAL A 204 -8.41 16.21 -18.56
CA VAL A 204 -8.69 16.99 -19.77
C VAL A 204 -9.52 18.21 -19.44
N GLY A 205 -9.16 19.39 -19.94
CA GLY A 205 -9.89 20.63 -19.76
C GLY A 205 -11.10 20.75 -20.69
N GLY A 206 -10.88 20.48 -21.98
CA GLY A 206 -11.88 20.43 -23.04
C GLY A 206 -12.59 19.08 -23.17
N ASP A 207 -12.95 18.70 -24.39
CA ASP A 207 -13.70 17.49 -24.70
C ASP A 207 -12.77 16.26 -24.79
N ILE A 208 -13.33 15.07 -24.59
CA ILE A 208 -12.62 13.80 -24.77
C ILE A 208 -13.36 13.01 -25.85
N ASP A 209 -12.81 13.06 -27.06
CA ASP A 209 -13.32 12.30 -28.20
C ASP A 209 -12.65 10.91 -28.22
N THR A 210 -13.47 9.87 -28.43
CA THR A 210 -12.99 8.48 -28.52
C THR A 210 -13.73 7.68 -29.58
N ASP A 211 -14.33 8.36 -30.57
CA ASP A 211 -15.29 7.84 -31.55
C ASP A 211 -14.96 6.40 -32.02
N ASP A 212 -13.78 6.21 -32.63
CA ASP A 212 -13.29 4.88 -33.07
C ASP A 212 -12.16 4.30 -32.18
N GLY A 213 -11.58 5.09 -31.27
CA GLY A 213 -10.47 4.66 -30.41
C GLY A 213 -10.93 4.06 -29.08
N ARG A 214 -10.03 3.94 -28.09
CA ARG A 214 -10.41 3.59 -26.71
C ARG A 214 -9.46 4.14 -25.65
N ILE A 215 -10.04 4.50 -24.50
CA ILE A 215 -9.32 4.63 -23.23
C ILE A 215 -9.64 3.41 -22.37
N THR A 216 -8.62 2.69 -21.91
CA THR A 216 -8.80 1.44 -21.15
C THR A 216 -7.93 1.38 -19.92
N GLY A 217 -8.53 0.99 -18.79
CA GLY A 217 -7.80 0.55 -17.61
C GLY A 217 -7.18 -0.84 -17.80
N ASN A 218 -6.66 -1.40 -16.70
CA ASN A 218 -5.93 -2.67 -16.67
C ASN A 218 -6.79 -3.91 -16.35
N ASN A 219 -8.13 -3.81 -16.34
CA ASN A 219 -9.08 -4.86 -15.92
C ASN A 219 -8.60 -5.54 -14.64
N LEU A 220 -8.44 -4.74 -13.59
CA LEU A 220 -7.78 -5.06 -12.34
C LEU A 220 -7.91 -6.55 -11.95
N THR A 221 -6.88 -7.35 -12.28
CA THR A 221 -6.65 -8.72 -11.80
C THR A 221 -5.17 -8.82 -11.36
N GLY A 222 -4.89 -8.94 -10.05
CA GLY A 222 -3.55 -8.77 -9.46
C GLY A 222 -3.53 -8.13 -8.04
N THR A 223 -2.35 -8.07 -7.40
CA THR A 223 -2.15 -7.75 -5.97
C THR A 223 -1.91 -6.27 -5.65
N PHE A 224 -1.58 -5.44 -6.66
CA PHE A 224 -1.48 -3.98 -6.57
C PHE A 224 -2.25 -3.40 -7.76
N LYS A 225 -3.25 -2.55 -7.48
CA LYS A 225 -4.31 -2.26 -8.45
C LYS A 225 -4.68 -0.78 -8.42
N ALA A 226 -3.78 0.10 -8.85
CA ALA A 226 -4.17 1.46 -9.18
C ALA A 226 -4.94 1.45 -10.54
N PRO A 227 -6.25 1.78 -10.56
CA PRO A 227 -7.00 1.97 -11.80
C PRO A 227 -6.46 3.17 -12.58
N LEU A 228 -6.79 3.22 -13.87
CA LEU A 228 -6.69 4.46 -14.63
C LEU A 228 -7.83 5.38 -14.20
N ILE A 229 -7.52 6.58 -13.72
CA ILE A 229 -8.53 7.58 -13.33
C ILE A 229 -8.60 8.66 -14.40
N VAL A 230 -9.81 8.99 -14.85
CA VAL A 230 -10.07 10.07 -15.82
C VAL A 230 -10.97 11.11 -15.17
N ASN A 231 -10.69 12.39 -15.33
CA ASN A 231 -11.45 13.45 -14.65
C ASN A 231 -12.91 13.59 -15.15
N LYS A 232 -13.23 13.09 -16.34
CA LYS A 232 -14.56 13.10 -16.93
C LYS A 232 -14.76 11.91 -17.87
N THR A 233 -16.01 11.61 -18.19
CA THR A 233 -16.36 10.56 -19.17
C THR A 233 -16.08 11.06 -20.59
N PRO A 234 -15.56 10.21 -21.50
CA PRO A 234 -15.54 10.50 -22.94
C PRO A 234 -16.94 10.77 -23.49
N ASP A 235 -17.07 11.65 -24.48
CA ASP A 235 -18.37 12.06 -25.02
C ASP A 235 -19.17 10.90 -25.61
N ASP A 236 -18.48 9.94 -26.23
CA ASP A 236 -19.07 8.72 -26.81
C ASP A 236 -19.04 7.51 -25.86
N GLY A 237 -18.54 7.70 -24.63
CA GLY A 237 -18.61 6.72 -23.55
C GLY A 237 -17.65 5.53 -23.68
N ASN A 238 -16.62 5.61 -24.53
CA ASN A 238 -15.69 4.51 -24.81
C ASN A 238 -14.56 4.37 -23.75
N LEU A 239 -14.97 4.33 -22.48
CA LEU A 239 -14.10 4.06 -21.34
C LEU A 239 -14.27 2.60 -20.90
N THR A 240 -13.19 1.81 -20.98
CA THR A 240 -13.24 0.36 -20.73
C THR A 240 -12.16 -0.08 -19.74
N GLY A 241 -12.03 -1.39 -19.49
CA GLY A 241 -10.88 -1.90 -18.76
C GLY A 241 -10.88 -1.63 -17.26
N GLY A 242 -12.00 -1.26 -16.65
CA GLY A 242 -12.04 -0.85 -15.23
C GLY A 242 -11.34 0.48 -14.96
N ALA A 243 -11.23 1.37 -15.96
CA ALA A 243 -10.93 2.78 -15.72
C ALA A 243 -12.11 3.46 -14.98
N ILE A 244 -11.79 4.44 -14.15
CA ILE A 244 -12.72 5.13 -13.25
C ILE A 244 -12.83 6.59 -13.69
N VAL A 245 -14.06 7.12 -13.68
CA VAL A 245 -14.29 8.56 -13.82
C VAL A 245 -14.37 9.19 -12.44
N ASP A 246 -13.39 10.01 -12.08
CA ASP A 246 -13.36 10.78 -10.84
C ASP A 246 -12.82 12.20 -11.10
N PRO A 247 -13.69 13.23 -11.04
CA PRO A 247 -13.30 14.63 -11.23
C PRO A 247 -12.26 15.17 -10.24
N SER A 248 -12.13 14.54 -9.07
CA SER A 248 -11.12 14.92 -8.08
C SER A 248 -9.74 14.31 -8.39
N LEU A 249 -9.68 13.38 -9.35
CA LEU A 249 -8.49 12.61 -9.70
C LEU A 249 -7.84 11.99 -8.46
N ASP A 250 -8.68 11.55 -7.52
CA ASP A 250 -8.22 11.13 -6.21
C ASP A 250 -7.76 9.67 -6.25
N CYS A 251 -6.45 9.52 -6.32
CA CYS A 251 -5.80 8.22 -6.21
C CYS A 251 -6.02 7.59 -4.83
N SER A 252 -6.43 8.34 -3.80
CA SER A 252 -6.69 7.83 -2.46
C SER A 252 -8.00 7.02 -2.36
N ASP A 253 -8.94 7.20 -3.29
CA ASP A 253 -10.16 6.37 -3.41
C ASP A 253 -9.90 5.04 -4.15
N THR A 254 -8.66 4.76 -4.54
CA THR A 254 -8.26 3.48 -5.16
C THR A 254 -7.73 2.46 -4.16
N ASN A 255 -7.69 2.84 -2.88
CA ASN A 255 -7.27 2.00 -1.76
C ASN A 255 -8.43 1.24 -1.09
N GLY A 256 -9.65 1.40 -1.59
CA GLY A 256 -10.81 0.58 -1.25
C GLY A 256 -11.00 -0.58 -2.24
N PRO A 257 -11.75 -1.63 -1.85
CA PRO A 257 -12.19 -2.62 -2.82
C PRO A 257 -13.12 -1.94 -3.84
N PRO A 258 -13.35 -2.50 -5.04
CA PRO A 258 -14.44 -2.04 -5.90
C PRO A 258 -15.75 -2.00 -5.08
N SER A 259 -16.66 -1.06 -5.37
CA SER A 259 -17.89 -0.88 -4.57
C SER A 259 -18.55 -2.22 -4.25
N GLY A 260 -18.50 -2.64 -2.97
CA GLY A 260 -18.99 -3.94 -2.49
C GLY A 260 -17.97 -5.07 -2.33
N GLY A 261 -16.66 -4.81 -2.19
CA GLY A 261 -15.69 -5.86 -1.82
C GLY A 261 -15.43 -6.00 -0.32
N CYS A 262 -14.71 -7.07 0.05
CA CYS A 262 -14.59 -7.59 1.42
C CYS A 262 -13.42 -7.04 2.27
N TRP A 263 -12.64 -6.08 1.74
CA TRP A 263 -11.40 -5.60 2.36
C TRP A 263 -10.98 -4.21 1.89
N GLN A 264 -10.20 -3.47 2.67
CA GLN A 264 -9.64 -2.15 2.33
C GLN A 264 -8.20 -2.01 2.83
N TYR A 265 -7.40 -1.10 2.25
CA TYR A 265 -6.12 -0.73 2.84
C TYR A 265 -6.31 0.28 3.98
N ILE A 266 -5.64 0.03 5.10
CA ILE A 266 -5.39 1.04 6.13
C ILE A 266 -4.12 1.84 5.77
N ASP A 267 -3.13 1.14 5.20
CA ASP A 267 -1.88 1.70 4.65
C ASP A 267 -1.47 0.85 3.45
N ASP A 268 -1.22 1.46 2.29
CA ASP A 268 -0.80 0.76 1.07
C ASP A 268 0.73 0.58 0.99
N GLY A 269 1.47 1.13 1.97
CA GLY A 269 2.92 1.05 2.07
C GLY A 269 3.69 1.91 1.08
N SER A 270 3.01 2.76 0.29
CA SER A 270 3.65 3.64 -0.70
C SER A 270 4.59 4.66 -0.05
N GLU A 271 4.20 5.20 1.11
CA GLU A 271 5.01 6.13 1.90
C GLU A 271 5.71 5.45 3.08
N SER A 272 5.03 4.53 3.77
CA SER A 272 5.52 3.94 5.03
C SER A 272 6.44 2.74 4.83
N GLY A 273 6.43 2.12 3.64
CA GLY A 273 7.06 0.83 3.38
C GLY A 273 6.36 -0.37 4.06
N THR A 274 5.20 -0.15 4.69
CA THR A 274 4.39 -1.17 5.36
C THR A 274 2.99 -1.20 4.77
N VAL A 275 2.54 -2.37 4.33
CA VAL A 275 1.15 -2.58 3.92
C VAL A 275 0.34 -3.04 5.11
N ILE A 276 -0.84 -2.46 5.30
CA ILE A 276 -1.85 -2.85 6.27
C ILE A 276 -3.19 -3.00 5.54
N ILE A 277 -3.74 -4.21 5.55
CA ILE A 277 -4.99 -4.57 4.88
C ILE A 277 -6.01 -5.01 5.93
N GLU A 278 -7.20 -4.41 5.92
CA GLU A 278 -8.34 -4.83 6.73
C GLU A 278 -9.35 -5.62 5.89
N PHE A 279 -9.87 -6.69 6.46
CA PHE A 279 -10.96 -7.50 5.94
C PHE A 279 -12.16 -7.41 6.90
N PHE A 280 -13.31 -6.99 6.39
CA PHE A 280 -14.55 -6.79 7.15
C PHE A 280 -15.69 -7.72 6.72
N GLU A 281 -15.47 -8.53 5.68
CA GLU A 281 -16.32 -9.65 5.27
C GLU A 281 -15.46 -10.86 4.87
N ASP A 282 -16.11 -12.01 4.65
CA ASP A 282 -15.45 -13.22 4.15
C ASP A 282 -14.72 -12.96 2.83
N CYS A 283 -13.47 -13.42 2.74
CA CYS A 283 -12.57 -13.01 1.68
C CYS A 283 -11.48 -14.05 1.40
N ILE A 284 -10.74 -13.85 0.31
CA ILE A 284 -9.52 -14.60 0.03
C ILE A 284 -8.40 -13.57 -0.12
N TRP A 285 -7.37 -13.70 0.71
CA TRP A 285 -6.15 -12.90 0.57
C TRP A 285 -5.11 -13.68 -0.23
N GLU A 286 -4.70 -13.15 -1.37
CA GLU A 286 -3.55 -13.64 -2.11
C GLU A 286 -2.31 -12.91 -1.62
N ALA A 287 -1.44 -13.64 -0.90
CA ALA A 287 -0.23 -13.07 -0.36
C ALA A 287 0.79 -12.78 -1.47
N PRO A 288 1.55 -11.67 -1.38
CA PRO A 288 2.65 -11.40 -2.31
C PRO A 288 3.64 -12.57 -2.39
N ALA A 289 4.14 -12.82 -3.59
CA ALA A 289 5.22 -13.78 -3.78
C ALA A 289 6.47 -13.32 -3.02
N ASN A 290 7.22 -14.28 -2.47
CA ASN A 290 8.42 -14.08 -1.66
C ASN A 290 8.20 -13.37 -0.31
N LEU A 291 6.95 -13.29 0.16
CA LEU A 291 6.67 -12.73 1.48
C LEU A 291 7.34 -13.59 2.56
N ALA A 292 8.32 -13.02 3.25
CA ALA A 292 9.11 -13.72 4.26
C ALA A 292 8.54 -13.61 5.67
N GLU A 293 7.74 -12.58 5.92
CA GLU A 293 7.20 -12.27 7.24
C GLU A 293 5.90 -11.46 7.12
N PHE A 294 4.93 -11.73 8.00
CA PHE A 294 3.73 -10.92 8.14
C PHE A 294 3.15 -11.04 9.56
N GLU A 295 2.33 -10.07 9.92
CA GLU A 295 1.54 -10.03 11.15
C GLU A 295 0.06 -10.11 10.81
N VAL A 296 -0.70 -10.78 11.66
CA VAL A 296 -2.15 -10.86 11.54
C VAL A 296 -2.82 -10.60 12.88
N LEU A 297 -3.82 -9.72 12.85
CA LEU A 297 -4.75 -9.47 13.94
C LEU A 297 -6.12 -10.01 13.53
N VAL A 298 -6.64 -10.98 14.28
CA VAL A 298 -7.96 -11.57 14.07
C VAL A 298 -8.83 -11.22 15.27
N VAL A 299 -10.00 -10.64 15.02
CA VAL A 299 -10.99 -10.26 16.04
C VAL A 299 -12.31 -10.95 15.73
N GLY A 300 -12.87 -11.71 16.67
CA GLY A 300 -14.16 -12.38 16.52
C GLY A 300 -15.35 -11.43 16.71
N GLY A 301 -16.55 -11.85 16.32
CA GLY A 301 -17.77 -11.06 16.53
C GLY A 301 -18.13 -10.93 18.02
N GLY A 302 -18.69 -9.78 18.40
CA GLY A 302 -19.19 -9.57 19.77
C GLY A 302 -20.57 -10.22 19.98
N GLY A 303 -20.91 -10.55 21.22
CA GLY A 303 -22.23 -11.07 21.58
C GLY A 303 -23.30 -9.98 21.62
N GLY A 304 -24.56 -10.35 21.39
CA GLY A 304 -25.72 -9.47 21.54
C GLY A 304 -26.12 -9.26 23.00
N GLY A 305 -26.78 -8.14 23.29
CA GLY A 305 -27.34 -7.87 24.62
C GLY A 305 -28.63 -8.63 24.91
N GLY A 306 -28.98 -8.74 26.19
CA GLY A 306 -30.28 -9.27 26.63
C GLY A 306 -31.40 -8.23 26.51
N SER A 307 -32.64 -8.69 26.60
CA SER A 307 -33.87 -7.89 26.61
C SER A 307 -34.41 -7.71 28.04
N ASN A 308 -35.30 -6.73 28.20
CA ASN A 308 -36.03 -6.43 29.43
C ASN A 308 -35.10 -6.27 30.65
N ILE A 309 -34.52 -5.07 30.82
CA ILE A 309 -33.44 -4.81 31.79
C ILE A 309 -32.33 -5.87 31.63
N GLY A 310 -31.84 -5.97 30.39
CA GLY A 310 -30.93 -7.01 29.94
C GLY A 310 -29.45 -6.71 30.23
N GLY A 311 -28.66 -7.77 30.36
CA GLY A 311 -27.20 -7.69 30.47
C GLY A 311 -26.53 -7.37 29.14
N GLY A 312 -25.37 -6.71 29.20
CA GLY A 312 -24.59 -6.38 28.01
C GLY A 312 -23.90 -7.62 27.40
N GLY A 313 -23.78 -7.67 26.08
CA GLY A 313 -23.03 -8.71 25.36
C GLY A 313 -21.51 -8.64 25.62
N GLY A 314 -20.87 -9.80 25.65
CA GLY A 314 -19.42 -9.93 25.78
C GLY A 314 -18.69 -9.63 24.48
N ALA A 315 -17.46 -9.11 24.58
CA ALA A 315 -16.59 -8.90 23.44
C ALA A 315 -16.18 -10.22 22.74
N GLY A 316 -15.93 -10.15 21.44
CA GLY A 316 -15.22 -11.17 20.69
C GLY A 316 -13.80 -11.39 21.20
N GLY A 317 -13.22 -12.52 20.82
CA GLY A 317 -11.82 -12.84 21.06
C GLY A 317 -10.91 -12.00 20.17
N LEU A 318 -9.65 -11.90 20.58
CA LEU A 318 -8.61 -11.18 19.85
C LEU A 318 -7.35 -12.03 19.81
N VAL A 319 -6.83 -12.27 18.61
CA VAL A 319 -5.59 -12.99 18.39
C VAL A 319 -4.67 -12.16 17.51
N HIS A 320 -3.52 -11.78 18.05
CA HIS A 320 -2.44 -11.15 17.30
C HIS A 320 -1.28 -12.13 17.20
N THR A 321 -0.83 -12.44 15.98
CA THR A 321 0.34 -13.30 15.74
C THR A 321 1.24 -12.72 14.67
N ARG A 322 2.55 -12.89 14.86
CA ARG A 322 3.59 -12.63 13.86
C ARG A 322 4.11 -13.94 13.31
N ALA A 323 4.12 -14.09 12.00
CA ALA A 323 4.53 -15.29 11.28
C ALA A 323 5.83 -15.04 10.49
N GLU A 324 6.84 -15.88 10.72
CA GLU A 324 8.05 -15.96 9.89
C GLU A 324 7.95 -17.18 8.95
N VAL A 325 8.19 -16.97 7.65
CA VAL A 325 7.97 -17.94 6.55
C VAL A 325 9.29 -18.57 6.04
N THR A 326 10.43 -17.98 6.42
CA THR A 326 11.78 -18.26 5.87
C THR A 326 12.31 -19.70 6.02
N GLU A 327 11.58 -20.55 6.73
CA GLU A 327 11.90 -21.97 6.94
C GLU A 327 11.13 -22.91 5.96
N ILE A 328 10.21 -22.40 5.12
CA ILE A 328 9.43 -23.17 4.12
C ILE A 328 10.12 -23.17 2.77
N GLU A 329 10.45 -21.98 2.26
CA GLU A 329 11.31 -21.77 1.10
C GLU A 329 12.33 -20.69 1.46
N VAL A 330 13.56 -20.83 0.96
CA VAL A 330 14.66 -19.86 1.21
C VAL A 330 14.25 -18.43 0.84
N ASN A 331 13.22 -18.27 0.00
CA ASN A 331 12.79 -17.01 -0.58
C ASN A 331 11.41 -16.52 -0.08
N GLY A 332 10.73 -17.19 0.87
CA GLY A 332 9.41 -16.76 1.37
C GLY A 332 8.21 -17.52 0.79
N LEU A 333 7.01 -16.92 0.76
CA LEU A 333 5.81 -17.57 0.23
C LEU A 333 5.87 -17.79 -1.30
N PRO A 334 5.45 -18.97 -1.81
CA PRO A 334 5.27 -19.17 -3.24
C PRO A 334 4.26 -18.20 -3.86
N ALA A 335 4.41 -17.91 -5.14
CA ALA A 335 3.40 -17.15 -5.89
C ALA A 335 2.03 -17.86 -5.86
N ASN A 336 0.96 -17.06 -5.83
CA ASN A 336 -0.44 -17.51 -5.71
C ASN A 336 -0.76 -18.22 -4.36
N THR A 337 0.00 -17.94 -3.30
CA THR A 337 -0.37 -18.43 -1.96
C THR A 337 -1.62 -17.68 -1.48
N THR A 338 -2.69 -18.42 -1.18
CA THR A 338 -3.97 -17.84 -0.76
C THR A 338 -4.35 -18.24 0.66
N PHE A 339 -4.85 -17.27 1.43
CA PHE A 339 -5.41 -17.46 2.76
C PHE A 339 -6.92 -17.25 2.71
N GLU A 340 -7.67 -18.19 3.28
CA GLU A 340 -9.11 -18.06 3.49
C GLU A 340 -9.35 -17.18 4.72
N ILE A 341 -10.15 -16.13 4.54
CA ILE A 341 -10.51 -15.19 5.60
C ILE A 341 -12.00 -15.33 5.86
N LYS A 342 -12.35 -15.55 7.12
CA LYS A 342 -13.73 -15.48 7.60
C LYS A 342 -13.85 -14.42 8.66
N VAL A 343 -14.87 -13.58 8.51
CA VAL A 343 -15.16 -12.52 9.48
C VAL A 343 -16.41 -12.91 10.26
N GLY A 344 -16.24 -13.09 11.56
CA GLY A 344 -17.32 -13.46 12.47
C GLY A 344 -18.34 -12.34 12.58
N SER A 345 -19.60 -12.65 12.29
CA SER A 345 -20.73 -11.77 12.58
C SER A 345 -20.89 -11.54 14.08
N GLY A 346 -21.31 -10.33 14.45
CA GLY A 346 -21.80 -10.07 15.80
C GLY A 346 -23.14 -10.78 16.05
N GLY A 347 -23.37 -11.17 17.30
CA GLY A 347 -24.59 -11.84 17.74
C GLY A 347 -25.77 -10.87 17.83
N GLU A 348 -26.95 -11.32 17.43
CA GLU A 348 -28.19 -10.55 17.57
C GLU A 348 -28.55 -10.34 19.04
N GLY A 349 -29.03 -9.14 19.36
CA GLY A 349 -29.63 -8.88 20.67
C GLY A 349 -30.94 -9.63 20.82
N SER A 350 -31.32 -9.94 22.06
CA SER A 350 -32.61 -10.61 22.31
C SER A 350 -33.77 -9.62 22.14
N ASP A 351 -34.87 -10.09 21.56
CA ASP A 351 -36.18 -9.42 21.52
C ASP A 351 -37.22 -10.10 22.43
N ASP A 352 -36.81 -11.12 23.19
CA ASP A 352 -37.67 -11.92 24.09
C ASP A 352 -37.02 -12.04 25.48
N GLU A 353 -37.76 -11.70 26.54
CA GLU A 353 -37.29 -11.73 27.93
C GLU A 353 -36.90 -13.13 28.43
N ASP A 354 -37.44 -14.18 27.77
CA ASP A 354 -37.15 -15.59 28.02
C ASP A 354 -35.91 -16.11 27.25
N GLU A 355 -35.31 -15.29 26.37
CA GLU A 355 -34.14 -15.68 25.57
C GLU A 355 -32.95 -14.76 25.83
N GLU A 356 -31.76 -15.32 26.04
CA GLU A 356 -30.54 -14.52 26.16
C GLU A 356 -30.08 -14.06 24.77
N GLY A 357 -29.36 -12.94 24.70
CA GLY A 357 -28.71 -12.47 23.47
C GLY A 357 -27.88 -13.58 22.81
N GLN A 358 -27.71 -13.51 21.49
CA GLN A 358 -26.96 -14.52 20.75
C GLN A 358 -25.46 -14.32 20.93
N ASP A 359 -24.71 -15.42 20.89
CA ASP A 359 -23.24 -15.37 20.85
C ASP A 359 -22.77 -14.80 19.51
N GLY A 360 -21.65 -14.09 19.52
CA GLY A 360 -20.94 -13.73 18.29
C GLY A 360 -20.33 -14.97 17.63
N SER A 361 -19.99 -14.87 16.35
CA SER A 361 -19.31 -15.96 15.63
C SER A 361 -17.79 -15.74 15.53
N GLU A 362 -17.06 -16.81 15.24
CA GLU A 362 -15.59 -16.78 15.15
C GLU A 362 -15.11 -16.11 13.85
N SER A 363 -13.99 -15.40 13.93
CA SER A 363 -13.21 -14.96 12.75
C SER A 363 -12.01 -15.86 12.57
N THR A 364 -11.64 -16.17 11.33
CA THR A 364 -10.52 -17.07 11.00
C THR A 364 -9.63 -16.53 9.89
N PHE A 365 -8.34 -16.75 10.03
CA PHE A 365 -7.34 -16.57 8.98
C PHE A 365 -6.63 -17.90 8.76
N ASP A 366 -6.83 -18.54 7.60
CA ASP A 366 -6.42 -19.93 7.38
C ASP A 366 -5.69 -20.16 6.06
N LEU A 367 -4.59 -20.92 6.12
CA LEU A 367 -3.88 -21.48 4.97
C LEU A 367 -4.16 -22.98 4.88
N GLY A 368 -5.41 -23.35 4.56
CA GLY A 368 -5.80 -24.76 4.38
C GLY A 368 -5.47 -25.66 5.57
N GLY A 369 -5.54 -25.12 6.79
CA GLY A 369 -5.23 -25.78 8.06
C GLY A 369 -3.73 -25.94 8.37
N ILE A 370 -2.83 -25.40 7.54
CA ILE A 370 -1.37 -25.42 7.75
C ILE A 370 -0.98 -24.37 8.79
N TYR A 371 -1.47 -23.15 8.58
CA TYR A 371 -1.37 -22.00 9.48
C TYR A 371 -2.79 -21.47 9.68
N GLU A 372 -3.28 -21.49 10.90
CA GLU A 372 -4.65 -21.10 11.21
C GLU A 372 -4.66 -20.22 12.45
N VAL A 373 -5.34 -19.09 12.38
CA VAL A 373 -5.59 -18.19 13.51
C VAL A 373 -7.09 -18.07 13.69
N ARG A 374 -7.59 -18.35 14.89
CA ARG A 374 -9.02 -18.34 15.23
C ARG A 374 -9.28 -17.41 16.40
N ALA A 375 -10.07 -16.37 16.18
CA ALA A 375 -10.60 -15.52 17.23
C ALA A 375 -12.06 -15.87 17.50
N ALA A 376 -12.36 -16.34 18.71
CA ALA A 376 -13.69 -16.78 19.09
C ALA A 376 -14.71 -15.64 19.16
N GLY A 377 -16.00 -15.97 19.08
CA GLY A 377 -17.07 -15.00 19.35
C GLY A 377 -17.30 -14.73 20.84
N GLY A 378 -17.87 -13.57 21.14
CA GLY A 378 -18.27 -13.17 22.50
C GLY A 378 -19.59 -13.80 22.94
N GLY A 379 -19.78 -13.98 24.25
CA GLY A 379 -21.02 -14.53 24.80
C GLY A 379 -22.15 -13.51 24.86
N GLY A 380 -23.38 -13.91 24.55
CA GLY A 380 -24.57 -13.06 24.66
C GLY A 380 -24.97 -12.69 26.10
N GLY A 381 -25.64 -11.55 26.27
CA GLY A 381 -26.14 -11.04 27.56
C GLY A 381 -27.44 -11.71 28.01
N GLY A 382 -27.62 -11.88 29.32
CA GLY A 382 -28.84 -12.45 29.89
C GLY A 382 -30.02 -11.46 29.90
N SER A 383 -31.25 -11.97 29.82
CA SER A 383 -32.50 -11.20 29.81
C SER A 383 -33.27 -11.34 31.13
N ALA A 384 -34.38 -10.62 31.33
CA ALA A 384 -35.13 -10.61 32.61
C ALA A 384 -35.48 -11.99 33.16
N ASP A 385 -35.94 -12.92 32.32
CA ASP A 385 -36.33 -14.27 32.75
C ASP A 385 -35.26 -15.32 32.39
N SER A 386 -34.44 -15.05 31.37
CA SER A 386 -33.24 -15.82 31.04
C SER A 386 -31.95 -15.12 31.47
N ARG A 387 -31.79 -15.02 32.78
CA ARG A 387 -30.84 -14.11 33.46
C ARG A 387 -29.36 -14.40 33.28
N ARG A 388 -29.00 -15.52 32.66
CA ARG A 388 -27.59 -15.97 32.59
C ARG A 388 -26.89 -15.42 31.37
N GLY A 389 -25.88 -14.57 31.59
CA GLY A 389 -24.96 -14.24 30.50
C GLY A 389 -24.28 -15.50 29.98
N LYS A 390 -24.19 -15.64 28.65
CA LYS A 390 -23.50 -16.75 27.98
C LYS A 390 -21.98 -16.60 28.11
N ASN A 391 -21.29 -17.74 28.09
CA ASN A 391 -19.83 -17.77 28.15
C ASN A 391 -19.22 -17.41 26.79
N GLY A 392 -18.09 -16.72 26.81
CA GLY A 392 -17.27 -16.56 25.61
C GLY A 392 -16.52 -17.85 25.27
N SER A 393 -16.17 -18.00 23.99
CA SER A 393 -15.46 -19.19 23.48
C SER A 393 -13.93 -19.02 23.49
N ASN A 394 -13.19 -20.13 23.36
CA ASN A 394 -11.72 -20.09 23.36
C ASN A 394 -11.17 -19.71 21.98
N SER A 395 -10.23 -18.76 21.95
CA SER A 395 -9.43 -18.44 20.76
C SER A 395 -8.22 -19.36 20.65
N SER A 396 -7.69 -19.55 19.45
CA SER A 396 -6.54 -20.44 19.22
C SER A 396 -5.72 -20.03 18.01
N TYR A 397 -4.51 -20.58 17.92
CA TYR A 397 -3.74 -20.59 16.69
C TYR A 397 -3.13 -21.98 16.51
N LYS A 398 -3.02 -22.40 15.26
CA LYS A 398 -2.40 -23.65 14.85
C LYS A 398 -1.23 -23.33 13.95
N ASN A 399 -0.11 -23.96 14.28
CA ASN A 399 1.09 -23.92 13.47
C ASN A 399 1.65 -25.34 13.42
N ALA A 400 1.08 -26.15 12.52
CA ALA A 400 1.33 -27.60 12.48
C ALA A 400 2.52 -27.98 11.57
N THR A 401 3.23 -27.01 11.01
CA THR A 401 4.20 -27.22 9.93
C THR A 401 5.53 -26.56 10.26
N ARG A 402 6.63 -27.20 9.86
CA ARG A 402 7.95 -26.56 9.89
C ARG A 402 7.93 -25.34 8.96
N GLY A 403 8.30 -24.20 9.51
CA GLY A 403 8.56 -22.98 8.77
C GLY A 403 7.48 -21.92 8.72
N TYR A 404 6.37 -22.11 9.43
CA TYR A 404 5.76 -20.98 10.11
C TYR A 404 6.32 -20.99 11.53
N SER A 405 6.86 -19.87 12.01
CA SER A 405 7.17 -19.69 13.44
C SER A 405 6.34 -18.53 13.96
N VAL A 406 5.64 -18.74 15.08
CA VAL A 406 4.96 -17.66 15.79
C VAL A 406 5.93 -17.10 16.82
N VAL A 407 6.54 -15.96 16.50
CA VAL A 407 7.58 -15.35 17.34
C VAL A 407 7.03 -14.48 18.46
N SER A 408 5.77 -14.03 18.35
CA SER A 408 5.03 -13.42 19.45
C SER A 408 3.52 -13.64 19.27
N ASN A 409 2.80 -13.73 20.38
CA ASN A 409 1.34 -13.78 20.35
C ASN A 409 0.67 -13.02 21.50
N ARG A 410 -0.51 -12.47 21.21
CA ARG A 410 -1.50 -12.05 22.21
C ARG A 410 -2.77 -12.83 21.92
N ILE A 411 -3.23 -13.65 22.87
CA ILE A 411 -4.40 -14.51 22.69
C ILE A 411 -5.38 -14.25 23.81
N PHE A 412 -6.55 -13.76 23.41
CA PHE A 412 -7.71 -13.59 24.26
C PHE A 412 -8.90 -14.31 23.62
N GLY A 413 -9.52 -15.20 24.38
CA GLY A 413 -10.82 -15.79 24.06
C GLY A 413 -11.93 -14.74 24.06
N GLY A 414 -13.08 -15.12 23.53
CA GLY A 414 -14.30 -14.34 23.68
C GLY A 414 -14.59 -14.08 25.15
N SER A 415 -15.13 -12.91 25.46
CA SER A 415 -15.52 -12.52 26.79
C SER A 415 -16.97 -12.93 27.08
N GLY A 416 -17.30 -13.13 28.35
CA GLY A 416 -18.65 -13.52 28.76
C GLY A 416 -19.63 -12.35 28.79
N GLY A 417 -20.90 -12.64 28.53
CA GLY A 417 -21.99 -11.66 28.64
C GLY A 417 -22.34 -11.31 30.09
N GLY A 418 -22.93 -10.14 30.29
CA GLY A 418 -23.49 -9.69 31.55
C GLY A 418 -24.78 -10.45 31.89
N ALA A 419 -25.07 -10.57 33.18
CA ALA A 419 -26.34 -11.14 33.65
C ALA A 419 -27.48 -10.10 33.55
N GLY A 420 -28.71 -10.55 33.33
CA GLY A 420 -29.93 -9.72 33.43
C GLY A 420 -30.27 -9.34 34.88
N ASN A 421 -31.37 -8.62 35.10
CA ASN A 421 -31.85 -8.24 36.43
C ASN A 421 -32.39 -9.44 37.22
N GLU A 422 -31.75 -9.73 38.36
CA GLU A 422 -32.37 -10.42 39.49
C GLU A 422 -31.48 -10.33 40.72
N GLY A 423 -32.11 -10.14 41.89
CA GLY A 423 -31.55 -10.18 43.23
C GLY A 423 -30.43 -11.18 43.45
N ASN A 424 -29.21 -10.68 43.25
CA ASN A 424 -27.97 -11.14 43.88
C ASN A 424 -27.56 -12.59 43.58
N ASN A 425 -27.49 -12.99 42.30
CA ASN A 425 -26.95 -14.30 41.89
C ASN A 425 -25.75 -14.24 40.92
N ASN A 426 -24.87 -15.26 40.99
CA ASN A 426 -23.60 -15.43 40.25
C ASN A 426 -23.75 -15.68 38.72
N HIS A 427 -24.79 -15.17 38.07
CA HIS A 427 -25.23 -15.57 36.72
C HIS A 427 -24.51 -14.88 35.55
N ARG A 428 -23.30 -14.37 35.77
CA ARG A 428 -22.48 -13.76 34.70
C ARG A 428 -21.89 -14.82 33.77
N GLY A 429 -21.73 -14.46 32.50
CA GLY A 429 -20.93 -15.22 31.55
C GLY A 429 -19.45 -15.22 31.93
N GLN A 430 -18.80 -16.36 31.76
CA GLN A 430 -17.35 -16.50 31.90
C GLN A 430 -16.65 -16.22 30.56
N GLY A 431 -15.48 -15.59 30.62
CA GLY A 431 -14.63 -15.47 29.43
C GLY A 431 -13.98 -16.82 29.08
N GLY A 432 -13.67 -17.00 27.79
CA GLY A 432 -12.77 -18.04 27.31
C GLY A 432 -11.33 -17.82 27.80
N ASN A 433 -10.37 -18.53 27.21
CA ASN A 433 -8.96 -18.43 27.56
C ASN A 433 -8.45 -16.98 27.59
N ASN A 434 -8.14 -16.45 28.78
CA ASN A 434 -7.77 -15.05 29.03
C ASN A 434 -8.85 -13.99 28.70
N GLY A 435 -10.00 -14.40 28.16
CA GLY A 435 -11.19 -13.57 28.00
C GLY A 435 -11.73 -13.16 29.37
N LYS A 436 -12.47 -12.05 29.41
CA LYS A 436 -12.95 -11.49 30.68
C LYS A 436 -14.38 -11.87 30.95
N ASN A 437 -14.74 -11.86 32.23
CA ASN A 437 -16.07 -12.23 32.66
C ASN A 437 -17.02 -11.04 32.50
N GLY A 438 -18.31 -11.34 32.34
CA GLY A 438 -19.35 -10.32 32.48
C GLY A 438 -19.50 -9.83 33.92
N GLY A 439 -20.35 -8.82 34.08
CA GLY A 439 -20.86 -8.31 35.33
C GLY A 439 -22.12 -9.07 35.77
N ARG A 440 -22.43 -8.97 37.05
CA ARG A 440 -23.68 -9.46 37.63
C ARG A 440 -24.74 -8.35 37.62
N GLY A 441 -25.99 -8.70 37.37
CA GLY A 441 -27.14 -7.83 37.67
C GLY A 441 -27.50 -7.85 39.15
N ASN A 442 -28.46 -7.01 39.52
CA ASN A 442 -29.15 -6.95 40.80
C ASN A 442 -30.68 -6.90 40.54
N ASP A 443 -31.49 -6.52 41.53
CA ASP A 443 -32.95 -6.51 41.39
C ASP A 443 -33.46 -5.50 40.36
N ASP A 444 -32.74 -4.39 40.16
CA ASP A 444 -33.23 -3.20 39.43
C ASP A 444 -32.39 -2.89 38.17
N ALA A 445 -31.27 -3.58 37.95
CA ALA A 445 -30.34 -3.32 36.86
C ALA A 445 -29.48 -4.53 36.50
N ALA A 446 -28.92 -4.50 35.28
CA ALA A 446 -28.20 -5.61 34.69
C ALA A 446 -26.68 -5.39 34.64
N GLY A 447 -25.92 -6.49 34.55
CA GLY A 447 -24.46 -6.44 34.47
C GLY A 447 -23.94 -6.09 33.07
N GLY A 448 -22.79 -5.44 32.98
CA GLY A 448 -22.11 -5.20 31.70
C GLY A 448 -21.37 -6.44 31.19
N GLY A 449 -21.22 -6.59 29.88
CA GLY A 449 -20.41 -7.64 29.27
C GLY A 449 -18.91 -7.46 29.50
N GLY A 450 -18.16 -8.56 29.49
CA GLY A 450 -16.69 -8.51 29.56
C GLY A 450 -16.07 -7.95 28.28
N GLY A 451 -15.01 -7.15 28.41
CA GLY A 451 -14.17 -6.71 27.29
C GLY A 451 -12.84 -7.46 27.31
N VAL A 452 -12.08 -7.45 26.22
CA VAL A 452 -10.82 -8.21 26.14
C VAL A 452 -9.80 -7.84 27.24
N SER A 453 -9.83 -6.59 27.71
CA SER A 453 -8.87 -6.06 28.69
C SER A 453 -9.40 -6.02 30.13
N GLN A 454 -10.72 -5.94 30.35
CA GLN A 454 -11.32 -5.83 31.69
C GLN A 454 -12.64 -6.60 31.81
N ASP A 455 -12.90 -7.13 33.02
CA ASP A 455 -14.21 -7.68 33.36
C ASP A 455 -15.30 -6.61 33.24
N GLY A 456 -16.50 -7.02 32.84
CA GLY A 456 -17.71 -6.20 32.91
C GLY A 456 -18.04 -5.86 34.36
N ARG A 457 -18.54 -4.65 34.59
CA ARG A 457 -18.93 -4.21 35.94
C ARG A 457 -20.31 -4.75 36.29
N ASN A 458 -20.48 -5.09 37.56
CA ASN A 458 -21.79 -5.39 38.11
C ASN A 458 -22.67 -4.13 38.09
N ALA A 459 -23.98 -4.34 38.03
CA ALA A 459 -24.99 -3.33 38.32
C ALA A 459 -24.81 -2.73 39.73
N ARG A 460 -25.29 -1.50 39.93
CA ARG A 460 -25.28 -0.82 41.23
C ARG A 460 -26.58 -0.05 41.39
N ASP A 461 -27.34 -0.39 42.43
CA ASP A 461 -28.66 0.20 42.64
C ASP A 461 -29.48 0.12 41.34
N GLU A 462 -30.01 1.22 40.83
CA GLU A 462 -30.79 1.31 39.58
C GLU A 462 -29.89 1.58 38.35
N GLU A 463 -28.55 1.62 38.49
CA GLU A 463 -27.61 1.87 37.40
C GLU A 463 -27.12 0.56 36.74
N GLY A 464 -27.24 0.51 35.41
CA GLY A 464 -26.67 -0.55 34.60
C GLY A 464 -25.15 -0.70 34.74
N GLY A 465 -24.67 -1.94 34.73
CA GLY A 465 -23.25 -2.24 34.83
C GLY A 465 -22.48 -1.86 33.56
N ASN A 466 -21.40 -1.09 33.70
CA ASN A 466 -20.55 -0.75 32.55
C ASN A 466 -19.89 -1.98 31.91
N GLY A 467 -19.77 -1.95 30.58
CA GLY A 467 -19.01 -2.94 29.82
C GLY A 467 -17.50 -2.89 30.12
N GLY A 468 -16.83 -4.02 29.95
CA GLY A 468 -15.38 -4.14 30.07
C GLY A 468 -14.63 -3.44 28.93
N ALA A 469 -13.43 -2.95 29.20
CA ALA A 469 -12.62 -2.21 28.23
C ALA A 469 -12.10 -3.12 27.09
N GLY A 470 -12.08 -2.57 25.87
CA GLY A 470 -11.39 -3.13 24.70
C GLY A 470 -9.86 -2.98 24.76
N LEU A 471 -9.20 -3.22 23.63
CA LEU A 471 -7.74 -3.07 23.46
C LEU A 471 -7.45 -2.28 22.18
N ILE A 472 -6.46 -1.37 22.23
CA ILE A 472 -5.88 -0.75 21.04
C ILE A 472 -4.61 -1.52 20.67
N VAL A 473 -4.46 -1.82 19.39
CA VAL A 473 -3.32 -2.53 18.82
C VAL A 473 -2.60 -1.58 17.87
N ASN A 474 -1.82 -0.66 18.43
CA ASN A 474 -1.17 0.46 17.71
C ASN A 474 -0.28 0.03 16.54
N GLU A 475 0.10 -1.25 16.48
CA GLU A 475 0.85 -1.81 15.35
C GLU A 475 0.05 -1.81 14.04
N PHE A 476 -1.29 -1.79 14.10
CA PHE A 476 -2.17 -1.77 12.92
C PHE A 476 -2.86 -0.42 12.76
N ASP A 477 -3.46 0.11 13.83
CA ASP A 477 -4.11 1.43 13.86
C ASP A 477 -4.43 1.87 15.29
N ASP A 478 -5.07 3.04 15.41
CA ASP A 478 -5.51 3.64 16.68
C ASP A 478 -6.93 3.21 17.11
N ARG A 479 -7.53 2.23 16.43
CA ARG A 479 -8.91 1.78 16.75
C ARG A 479 -8.92 0.86 17.95
N VAL A 480 -10.11 0.76 18.51
CA VAL A 480 -10.38 -0.12 19.65
C VAL A 480 -11.01 -1.40 19.15
N TYR A 481 -10.57 -2.51 19.72
CA TYR A 481 -11.08 -3.84 19.42
C TYR A 481 -11.66 -4.50 20.66
N ALA A 482 -12.72 -5.30 20.46
CA ALA A 482 -13.22 -6.26 21.43
C ALA A 482 -13.57 -5.65 22.81
N ALA A 483 -14.43 -4.63 22.81
CA ALA A 483 -14.99 -4.04 24.02
C ALA A 483 -16.32 -4.68 24.45
N GLY A 484 -16.61 -4.72 25.75
CA GLY A 484 -17.87 -5.24 26.27
C GLY A 484 -19.01 -4.23 26.17
N GLY A 485 -20.25 -4.71 26.03
CA GLY A 485 -21.45 -3.90 26.08
C GLY A 485 -21.87 -3.54 27.52
N GLY A 486 -22.56 -2.43 27.73
CA GLY A 486 -23.16 -2.06 29.02
C GLY A 486 -24.47 -2.82 29.28
N GLY A 487 -24.78 -3.05 30.55
CA GLY A 487 -26.10 -3.54 30.98
C GLY A 487 -27.10 -2.40 31.08
N ALA A 488 -28.39 -2.71 30.99
CA ALA A 488 -29.46 -1.74 31.22
C ALA A 488 -29.70 -1.48 32.72
N GLY A 489 -30.30 -0.34 33.03
CA GLY A 489 -30.76 0.03 34.38
C GLY A 489 -32.03 0.86 34.30
N GLU A 490 -32.74 1.00 35.43
CA GLU A 490 -33.99 1.77 35.52
C GLU A 490 -33.74 3.27 35.31
N ASP A 491 -32.80 3.86 36.04
CA ASP A 491 -32.57 5.32 36.03
C ASP A 491 -31.43 5.74 35.11
N ASP A 492 -30.40 4.91 34.98
CA ASP A 492 -29.18 5.20 34.23
C ASP A 492 -28.69 3.96 33.48
N ARG A 493 -28.32 4.14 32.22
CA ARG A 493 -27.70 3.10 31.40
C ARG A 493 -26.27 2.78 31.81
N GLY A 494 -25.89 1.51 31.67
CA GLY A 494 -24.49 1.10 31.72
C GLY A 494 -23.72 1.59 30.49
N PHE A 495 -22.61 2.28 30.69
CA PHE A 495 -21.75 2.66 29.57
C PHE A 495 -20.90 1.46 29.13
N GLY A 496 -20.86 1.15 27.84
CA GLY A 496 -19.78 0.32 27.29
C GLY A 496 -18.42 0.93 27.63
N GLY A 497 -17.34 0.14 27.68
CA GLY A 497 -16.01 0.62 28.11
C GLY A 497 -15.62 1.96 27.47
N ALA A 498 -15.61 3.06 28.23
CA ALA A 498 -15.55 4.41 27.65
C ALA A 498 -14.20 4.71 26.95
N ASN A 499 -14.28 5.43 25.81
CA ASN A 499 -13.21 5.70 24.80
C ASN A 499 -12.73 4.46 24.03
N LEU A 500 -13.41 3.33 24.25
CA LEU A 500 -13.11 1.97 23.82
C LEU A 500 -14.42 1.20 23.64
N ARG A 501 -15.38 1.76 22.90
CA ARG A 501 -16.83 1.59 23.14
C ARG A 501 -17.40 0.29 22.54
N GLY A 502 -17.86 -0.62 23.41
CA GLY A 502 -18.97 -1.52 23.06
C GLY A 502 -20.31 -0.78 23.14
N GLY A 503 -21.40 -1.46 22.83
CA GLY A 503 -22.74 -0.88 22.91
C GLY A 503 -23.06 -0.42 24.33
N ASN A 504 -23.58 0.79 24.51
CA ASN A 504 -24.09 1.19 25.82
C ASN A 504 -25.38 0.43 26.11
N GLY A 505 -25.62 0.10 27.38
CA GLY A 505 -26.94 -0.35 27.81
C GLY A 505 -27.98 0.74 27.58
N ALA A 506 -29.23 0.36 27.77
CA ALA A 506 -30.36 1.27 27.76
C ALA A 506 -30.71 1.75 29.17
N GLU A 507 -31.33 2.93 29.24
CA GLU A 507 -32.16 3.31 30.39
C GLU A 507 -33.51 2.59 30.28
N ASP A 508 -34.37 2.75 31.27
CA ASP A 508 -35.72 2.22 31.20
C ASP A 508 -36.43 2.70 29.92
N ASP A 509 -37.29 1.86 29.35
CA ASP A 509 -38.04 2.18 28.12
C ASP A 509 -37.17 2.49 26.87
N ASP A 510 -35.89 2.12 26.82
CA ASP A 510 -35.02 2.29 25.64
C ASP A 510 -34.45 0.97 25.10
N GLU A 511 -34.18 0.92 23.79
CA GLU A 511 -33.49 -0.23 23.17
C GLU A 511 -31.99 -0.19 23.47
N GLY A 512 -31.37 -1.37 23.66
CA GLY A 512 -29.93 -1.45 23.85
C GLY A 512 -29.15 -0.99 22.62
N GLU A 513 -28.05 -0.26 22.81
CA GLU A 513 -27.24 0.21 21.67
C GLU A 513 -26.45 -0.94 21.04
N GLU A 514 -26.29 -0.90 19.71
CA GLU A 514 -25.45 -1.84 18.99
C GLU A 514 -23.96 -1.67 19.33
N GLY A 515 -23.16 -2.71 19.13
CA GLY A 515 -21.70 -2.65 19.22
C GLY A 515 -21.12 -1.66 18.19
N GLN A 516 -20.18 -0.81 18.63
CA GLN A 516 -19.70 0.33 17.84
C GLN A 516 -18.28 0.15 17.28
N THR A 517 -17.53 -0.83 17.78
CA THR A 517 -16.14 -1.08 17.37
C THR A 517 -15.93 -2.56 17.09
N PRO A 518 -15.02 -2.99 16.19
CA PRO A 518 -14.95 -4.39 15.78
C PRO A 518 -14.85 -5.38 16.95
N GLY A 519 -15.70 -6.40 16.89
CA GLY A 519 -15.83 -7.44 17.91
C GLY A 519 -16.39 -6.97 19.25
N SER A 520 -16.93 -5.76 19.35
CA SER A 520 -17.58 -5.29 20.56
C SER A 520 -18.98 -5.87 20.78
N GLY A 521 -19.34 -6.08 22.05
CA GLY A 521 -20.67 -6.57 22.43
C GLY A 521 -21.75 -5.47 22.39
N GLY A 522 -22.99 -5.88 22.19
CA GLY A 522 -24.16 -4.99 22.22
C GLY A 522 -24.62 -4.67 23.64
N GLY A 523 -25.31 -3.55 23.84
CA GLY A 523 -25.89 -3.16 25.12
C GLY A 523 -27.16 -3.94 25.45
N GLY A 524 -27.49 -4.05 26.73
CA GLY A 524 -28.79 -4.60 27.15
C GLY A 524 -29.95 -3.62 26.94
N GLY A 525 -31.16 -4.13 26.69
CA GLY A 525 -32.38 -3.33 26.56
C GLY A 525 -33.02 -2.99 27.90
N GLY A 526 -33.74 -1.86 27.98
CA GLY A 526 -34.54 -1.42 29.14
C GLY A 526 -35.81 -2.25 29.32
N ASP A 527 -36.74 -1.83 30.21
CA ASP A 527 -37.98 -2.59 30.48
C ASP A 527 -38.80 -2.80 29.20
N ASP A 528 -39.24 -4.04 28.97
CA ASP A 528 -39.94 -4.47 27.75
C ASP A 528 -39.22 -4.13 26.41
N ARG A 529 -37.91 -3.83 26.42
CA ARG A 529 -37.13 -3.48 25.22
C ARG A 529 -36.09 -4.53 24.85
N ARG A 530 -35.74 -4.54 23.56
CA ARG A 530 -34.74 -5.44 22.98
C ARG A 530 -33.31 -5.03 23.29
N GLY A 531 -32.42 -6.02 23.37
CA GLY A 531 -30.99 -5.82 23.43
C GLY A 531 -30.40 -5.36 22.10
N GLY A 532 -29.26 -4.68 22.17
CA GLY A 532 -28.48 -4.27 21.02
C GLY A 532 -27.68 -5.43 20.42
N ARG A 533 -27.49 -5.41 19.10
CA ARG A 533 -26.65 -6.37 18.38
C ARG A 533 -25.17 -6.14 18.67
N GLY A 534 -24.37 -7.21 18.79
CA GLY A 534 -22.91 -7.11 18.80
C GLY A 534 -22.36 -6.70 17.43
N SER A 535 -21.20 -6.06 17.40
CA SER A 535 -20.53 -5.73 16.12
C SER A 535 -19.82 -6.95 15.53
N ASN A 536 -19.67 -6.95 14.20
CA ASN A 536 -18.85 -7.93 13.49
C ASN A 536 -17.38 -7.82 13.90
N GLY A 537 -16.66 -8.92 13.76
CA GLY A 537 -15.21 -8.98 13.87
C GLY A 537 -14.50 -8.32 12.67
N VAL A 538 -13.18 -8.43 12.66
CA VAL A 538 -12.33 -8.04 11.53
C VAL A 538 -11.09 -8.92 11.48
N VAL A 539 -10.45 -8.98 10.32
CA VAL A 539 -9.11 -9.55 10.15
C VAL A 539 -8.21 -8.48 9.55
N ILE A 540 -7.05 -8.25 10.13
CA ILE A 540 -6.09 -7.26 9.63
C ILE A 540 -4.76 -7.94 9.39
N VAL A 541 -4.20 -7.76 8.20
CA VAL A 541 -2.91 -8.29 7.79
C VAL A 541 -1.94 -7.12 7.64
N ARG A 542 -0.76 -7.24 8.23
CA ARG A 542 0.31 -6.26 8.13
C ARG A 542 1.58 -6.94 7.62
N TYR A 543 2.25 -6.33 6.64
CA TYR A 543 3.56 -6.80 6.20
C TYR A 543 4.42 -5.66 5.66
N GLU A 544 5.73 -5.84 5.72
CA GLU A 544 6.67 -4.86 5.16
C GLU A 544 6.90 -5.15 3.68
N ILE A 545 6.89 -4.10 2.86
CA ILE A 545 7.38 -4.17 1.48
C ILE A 545 8.89 -4.04 1.55
N ALA A 546 9.56 -5.07 2.05
CA ALA A 546 11.02 -5.09 2.12
C ALA A 546 11.57 -5.09 0.69
N ARG A 547 11.98 -3.92 0.17
CA ARG A 547 12.88 -3.84 -0.99
C ARG A 547 14.33 -3.77 -0.50
N ILE A 548 14.79 -4.81 0.19
CA ILE A 548 16.22 -5.10 0.22
C ILE A 548 16.51 -5.81 -1.09
N LEU A 549 17.00 -5.06 -2.07
CA LEU A 549 17.49 -5.65 -3.30
C LEU A 549 18.60 -6.64 -2.95
N PRO A 550 18.45 -7.94 -3.25
CA PRO A 550 19.42 -8.92 -2.83
C PRO A 550 20.71 -8.73 -3.63
N VAL A 551 21.69 -8.07 -3.02
CA VAL A 551 23.08 -8.30 -3.36
C VAL A 551 23.51 -9.56 -2.62
N GLU A 552 23.67 -10.66 -3.36
CA GLU A 552 24.15 -11.92 -2.79
C GLU A 552 25.68 -11.94 -2.91
N PHE A 553 26.42 -11.93 -1.79
CA PHE A 553 27.88 -12.03 -1.83
C PHE A 553 28.35 -13.49 -1.90
N LEU A 554 29.19 -13.80 -2.88
CA LEU A 554 29.93 -15.07 -2.93
C LEU A 554 31.14 -15.05 -2.00
N SER A 555 31.80 -13.89 -1.88
CA SER A 555 32.93 -13.70 -0.98
C SER A 555 33.12 -12.23 -0.61
N PHE A 556 33.67 -11.99 0.57
CA PHE A 556 34.16 -10.68 0.98
C PHE A 556 35.39 -10.86 1.86
N GLN A 557 36.50 -10.23 1.48
CA GLN A 557 37.78 -10.33 2.16
C GLN A 557 38.40 -8.93 2.32
N SER A 558 38.99 -8.69 3.48
CA SER A 558 39.76 -7.49 3.75
C SER A 558 41.19 -7.86 4.14
N THR A 559 42.16 -7.29 3.43
CA THR A 559 43.59 -7.52 3.68
C THR A 559 44.31 -6.20 3.91
N TYR A 560 44.91 -6.02 5.09
CA TYR A 560 45.75 -4.85 5.36
C TYR A 560 47.13 -5.00 4.73
N GLN A 561 47.45 -4.11 3.79
CA GLN A 561 48.74 -4.07 3.10
C GLN A 561 49.72 -3.17 3.86
N LEU A 562 50.48 -3.77 4.79
CA LEU A 562 51.40 -3.05 5.70
C LEU A 562 52.37 -2.11 4.97
N ALA A 563 52.92 -2.52 3.83
CA ALA A 563 53.88 -1.73 3.05
C ALA A 563 53.28 -0.44 2.48
N LYS A 564 51.97 -0.44 2.18
CA LYS A 564 51.25 0.70 1.60
C LYS A 564 50.38 1.44 2.62
N ARG A 565 50.19 0.84 3.81
CA ARG A 565 49.24 1.29 4.85
C ARG A 565 47.82 1.45 4.30
N THR A 566 47.42 0.56 3.39
CA THR A 566 46.10 0.54 2.75
C THR A 566 45.36 -0.73 3.14
N GLY A 567 44.03 -0.65 3.27
CA GLY A 567 43.17 -1.84 3.27
C GLY A 567 42.82 -2.20 1.83
N LEU A 568 43.04 -3.44 1.44
CA LEU A 568 42.51 -4.01 0.20
C LEU A 568 41.19 -4.70 0.56
N LEU A 569 40.10 -4.29 -0.08
CA LEU A 569 38.81 -4.95 0.00
C LEU A 569 38.62 -5.71 -1.32
N GLU A 570 38.30 -7.00 -1.21
CA GLU A 570 38.02 -7.88 -2.34
C GLU A 570 36.70 -8.55 -2.06
N TRP A 571 35.78 -8.49 -3.02
CA TRP A 571 34.51 -9.19 -2.89
C TRP A 571 34.06 -9.70 -4.25
N SER A 572 33.12 -10.63 -4.19
CA SER A 572 32.40 -11.11 -5.35
C SER A 572 30.93 -11.28 -4.98
N THR A 573 30.08 -11.05 -5.95
CA THR A 573 28.62 -11.14 -5.86
C THR A 573 28.14 -12.27 -6.77
N ALA A 574 27.10 -12.98 -6.34
CA ALA A 574 26.35 -13.92 -7.16
C ALA A 574 25.26 -13.18 -7.95
N LYS A 575 24.66 -12.15 -7.34
CA LYS A 575 23.55 -11.36 -7.88
C LYS A 575 23.59 -9.92 -7.38
N GLU A 576 23.17 -8.99 -8.22
CA GLU A 576 23.05 -7.55 -7.92
C GLU A 576 21.78 -6.97 -8.56
N TRP A 577 20.61 -7.21 -7.94
CA TRP A 577 19.32 -6.71 -8.44
C TRP A 577 19.20 -5.19 -8.28
N GLU A 578 18.83 -4.47 -9.35
CA GLU A 578 18.60 -3.01 -9.35
C GLU A 578 19.68 -2.18 -8.60
N ASN A 579 20.91 -2.70 -8.57
CA ASN A 579 22.04 -2.09 -7.87
C ASN A 579 22.76 -1.12 -8.80
N SER A 580 22.70 0.18 -8.52
CA SER A 580 23.48 1.17 -9.27
C SER A 580 24.98 1.07 -8.93
N HIS A 581 25.32 0.95 -7.64
CA HIS A 581 26.70 0.93 -7.17
C HIS A 581 26.85 0.50 -5.70
N PHE A 582 28.08 0.12 -5.33
CA PHE A 582 28.57 -0.03 -3.97
C PHE A 582 29.27 1.24 -3.51
N GLU A 583 28.93 1.72 -2.31
CA GLU A 583 29.67 2.78 -1.64
C GLU A 583 30.65 2.18 -0.64
N ILE A 584 31.90 2.64 -0.68
CA ILE A 584 32.93 2.23 0.26
C ILE A 584 33.09 3.38 1.25
N GLU A 585 32.72 3.12 2.50
CA GLU A 585 32.81 4.09 3.56
C GLU A 585 33.86 3.71 4.61
N ARG A 586 34.41 4.73 5.26
CA ARG A 586 35.38 4.56 6.33
C ARG A 586 35.03 5.46 7.50
N ALA A 587 34.83 4.86 8.66
CA ALA A 587 34.87 5.58 9.93
C ALA A 587 36.28 5.56 10.53
N ILE A 588 36.65 6.65 11.21
CA ILE A 588 37.93 6.77 11.94
C ILE A 588 37.59 7.07 13.40
N ASN A 589 37.94 6.16 14.31
CA ASN A 589 37.72 6.31 15.75
C ASN A 589 36.27 6.59 16.16
N SER A 590 35.31 6.18 15.33
CA SER A 590 33.87 6.33 15.54
C SER A 590 33.16 5.15 14.88
N VAL A 591 31.97 4.81 15.36
CA VAL A 591 31.01 3.94 14.65
C VAL A 591 29.76 4.71 14.21
N ASP A 592 29.66 5.97 14.64
CA ASP A 592 28.50 6.85 14.42
C ASP A 592 28.71 7.79 13.22
N SER A 593 29.94 7.90 12.73
CA SER A 593 30.30 8.84 11.66
C SER A 593 31.21 8.17 10.63
N TRP A 594 30.65 7.95 9.45
CA TRP A 594 31.32 7.34 8.30
C TRP A 594 31.60 8.40 7.24
N THR A 595 32.59 8.13 6.39
CA THR A 595 32.91 9.00 5.27
C THR A 595 33.08 8.14 4.04
N LYS A 596 32.32 8.42 2.98
CA LYS A 596 32.50 7.82 1.65
C LYS A 596 33.92 8.08 1.14
N ILE A 597 34.65 7.00 0.86
CA ILE A 597 36.03 7.00 0.35
C ILE A 597 36.14 6.41 -1.06
N GLY A 598 35.07 5.80 -1.58
CA GLY A 598 35.05 5.25 -2.92
C GLY A 598 33.67 4.77 -3.33
N GLU A 599 33.56 4.42 -4.60
CA GLU A 599 32.35 3.87 -5.21
C GLU A 599 32.76 2.84 -6.27
N ILE A 600 32.02 1.73 -6.36
CA ILE A 600 32.19 0.73 -7.43
C ILE A 600 30.83 0.48 -8.07
N GLN A 601 30.73 0.69 -9.37
CA GLN A 601 29.49 0.47 -10.12
C GLN A 601 29.03 -0.99 -10.02
N GLY A 602 27.72 -1.17 -9.84
CA GLY A 602 27.09 -2.47 -9.88
C GLY A 602 27.27 -3.10 -11.26
N GLN A 603 27.39 -4.42 -11.30
CA GLN A 603 27.49 -5.18 -12.55
C GLN A 603 26.13 -5.70 -13.04
N GLY A 604 25.06 -5.50 -12.25
CA GLY A 604 23.74 -6.06 -12.52
C GLY A 604 23.73 -7.59 -12.43
N PHE A 605 22.70 -8.20 -13.01
CA PHE A 605 22.52 -9.66 -13.04
C PHE A 605 21.83 -10.08 -14.34
N ALA A 606 22.17 -11.27 -14.86
CA ALA A 606 21.51 -11.91 -15.99
C ALA A 606 20.95 -13.29 -15.56
N ASP A 607 19.65 -13.52 -15.79
CA ASP A 607 18.94 -14.78 -15.49
C ASP A 607 19.39 -15.98 -16.36
N SER A 608 20.19 -15.73 -17.40
CA SER A 608 20.70 -16.77 -18.29
C SER A 608 22.13 -16.46 -18.76
N PRO A 609 22.97 -17.49 -18.97
CA PRO A 609 24.39 -17.34 -19.34
C PRO A 609 24.64 -16.64 -20.68
#